data_AF-A0A7C9AXY8-F1
#
_entry.id   AF-A0A7C9AXY8-F1
#
_cell.length_a   1.000
_cell.length_b   1.000
_cell.length_c   1.000
_cell.angle_alpha   90.00
_cell.angle_beta   90.00
_cell.angle_gamma   90.00
#
_symmetry.space_group_name_H-M   'P 1'
#
loop_
_entity.id
_entity.type
_entity.pdbx_description
1 polymer ?
#
loop_
_entity_poly.entity_id
_entity_poly.type
_entity_poly.pdbx_seq_one_letter_code
_entity_poly.pdbx_strand_id
1 'polypeptide(L)'
;MVKGYQKITMNLWKSTYENVLWFLWWALVLSQACIADHQRGYQQEKFDQKATLHVNVSSGRRIPKNFFGIFFEEINHAGAGGLWAELVSNRGFEAGGRHSPSVISP
;
A
#
# COMPACT_ATOMS: atom_id res chain seq x y z
N MET A 1 -13.67 47.91 -52.61
CA MET A 1 -13.30 47.67 -51.19
C MET A 1 -13.54 46.22 -50.72
N VAL A 2 -14.55 45.51 -51.20
CA VAL A 2 -14.97 44.17 -50.70
C VAL A 2 -13.97 43.01 -50.96
N LYS A 3 -13.20 43.05 -52.06
CA LYS A 3 -12.26 41.96 -52.43
C LYS A 3 -11.04 41.82 -51.51
N GLY A 4 -10.62 42.91 -50.85
CA GLY A 4 -9.50 42.90 -49.91
C GLY A 4 -9.82 42.17 -48.61
N TYR A 5 -11.04 42.38 -48.08
CA TYR A 5 -11.50 41.73 -46.87
C TYR A 5 -11.59 40.21 -47.01
N GLN A 6 -12.13 39.71 -48.13
CA GLN A 6 -12.22 38.26 -48.40
C GLN A 6 -10.84 37.58 -48.49
N LYS A 7 -9.83 38.28 -49.03
CA LYS A 7 -8.47 37.75 -49.11
C LYS A 7 -7.78 37.73 -47.74
N ILE A 8 -8.01 38.76 -46.92
CA ILE A 8 -7.49 38.82 -45.55
C ILE A 8 -8.13 37.73 -44.68
N THR A 9 -9.46 37.52 -44.78
CA THR A 9 -10.16 36.48 -44.01
C THR A 9 -9.70 35.07 -44.39
N MET A 10 -9.51 34.77 -45.69
CA MET A 10 -8.99 33.46 -46.13
C MET A 10 -7.54 33.21 -45.67
N ASN A 11 -6.70 34.24 -45.68
CA ASN A 11 -5.32 34.13 -45.19
C ASN A 11 -5.27 33.92 -43.68
N LEU A 12 -6.14 34.60 -42.93
CA LEU A 12 -6.29 34.37 -41.49
C LEU A 12 -6.76 32.95 -41.20
N TRP A 13 -7.74 32.43 -41.97
CA TRP A 13 -8.26 31.08 -41.78
C TRP A 13 -7.24 29.98 -42.09
N LYS A 14 -6.41 30.19 -43.12
CA LYS A 14 -5.31 29.29 -43.44
C LYS A 14 -4.25 29.30 -42.33
N SER A 15 -3.90 30.47 -41.82
CA SER A 15 -2.96 30.61 -40.70
C SER A 15 -3.47 29.93 -39.43
N THR A 16 -4.75 30.10 -39.08
CA THR A 16 -5.33 29.44 -37.90
C THR A 16 -5.31 27.92 -38.03
N TYR A 17 -5.58 27.37 -39.23
CA TYR A 17 -5.57 25.93 -39.45
C TYR A 17 -4.16 25.33 -39.31
N GLU A 18 -3.16 25.97 -39.91
CA GLU A 18 -1.76 25.55 -39.79
C GLU A 18 -1.30 25.57 -38.33
N ASN A 19 -1.62 26.64 -37.58
CA ASN A 19 -1.28 26.72 -36.16
C ASN A 19 -1.92 25.59 -35.35
N VAL A 20 -3.20 25.28 -35.59
CA VAL A 20 -3.90 24.17 -34.91
C VAL A 20 -3.23 22.82 -35.21
N LEU A 21 -2.83 22.59 -36.47
CA LEU A 21 -2.13 21.36 -36.84
C LEU A 21 -0.77 21.22 -36.14
N TRP A 22 0.00 22.31 -36.05
CA TRP A 22 1.26 22.34 -35.31
C TRP A 22 1.06 22.07 -33.81
N PHE A 23 0.03 22.66 -33.19
CA PHE A 23 -0.29 22.39 -31.78
C PHE A 23 -0.70 20.93 -31.54
N LEU A 24 -1.50 20.33 -32.42
CA LEU A 24 -1.90 18.93 -32.31
C LEU A 24 -0.72 17.98 -32.48
N TRP A 25 0.19 18.28 -33.41
CA TRP A 25 1.41 17.49 -33.61
C TRP A 25 2.35 17.60 -32.40
N TRP A 26 2.50 18.79 -31.84
CA TRP A 26 3.30 19.01 -30.64
C TRP A 26 2.70 18.31 -29.41
N ALA A 27 1.38 18.36 -29.25
CA ALA A 27 0.65 17.64 -28.19
C ALA A 27 0.81 16.12 -28.33
N LEU A 28 0.78 15.58 -29.55
CA LEU A 28 1.04 14.18 -29.82
C LEU A 28 2.47 13.78 -29.41
N VAL A 29 3.48 14.56 -29.79
CA VAL A 29 4.89 14.31 -29.44
C VAL A 29 5.11 14.38 -27.92
N LEU A 30 4.51 15.35 -27.23
CA LEU A 30 4.57 15.45 -25.77
C LEU A 30 3.89 14.27 -25.07
N SER A 31 2.74 13.81 -25.58
CA SER A 31 2.05 12.65 -25.01
C SER A 31 2.89 11.37 -25.11
N GLN A 32 3.61 11.18 -26.22
CA GLN A 32 4.51 10.04 -26.41
C GLN A 32 5.70 10.08 -25.45
N ALA A 33 6.28 11.27 -25.21
CA ALA A 33 7.35 11.44 -24.22
C ALA A 33 6.89 11.11 -22.79
N CYS A 34 5.68 11.55 -22.40
CA CYS A 34 5.09 11.22 -21.10
C CYS A 34 4.83 9.71 -20.94
N ILE A 35 4.38 9.03 -21.99
CA ILE A 35 4.16 7.57 -21.96
C ILE A 35 5.48 6.81 -21.79
N ALA A 36 6.57 7.29 -22.42
CA ALA A 36 7.89 6.68 -22.31
C ALA A 36 8.53 6.84 -20.91
N ASP A 37 8.21 7.92 -20.19
CA ASP A 37 8.65 8.13 -18.81
C ASP A 37 7.85 7.28 -17.81
N HIS A 38 6.54 7.12 -18.04
CA HIS A 38 5.68 6.26 -17.23
C HIS A 38 6.11 4.78 -17.26
N GLN A 39 6.66 4.30 -18.38
CA GLN A 39 7.15 2.92 -18.48
C GLN A 39 8.53 2.67 -17.85
N ARG A 40 9.34 3.71 -17.60
CA ARG A 40 10.66 3.55 -16.96
C ARG A 40 10.58 3.23 -15.47
N GLY A 41 9.55 3.72 -14.77
CA GLY A 41 9.31 3.42 -13.35
C GLY A 41 8.68 2.05 -13.07
N TYR A 42 8.23 1.33 -14.10
CA TYR A 42 7.53 0.05 -14.00
C TYR A 42 8.41 -1.16 -14.36
N GLN A 43 9.73 -1.07 -14.19
CA GLN A 43 10.61 -2.24 -14.22
C GLN A 43 10.57 -2.92 -12.85
N GLN A 44 9.51 -3.69 -12.59
CA GLN A 44 9.47 -4.58 -11.44
C GLN A 44 10.44 -5.74 -11.72
N GLU A 45 11.66 -5.66 -11.18
CA GLU A 45 12.62 -6.75 -11.29
C GLU A 45 12.07 -7.98 -10.58
N LYS A 46 11.57 -8.93 -11.38
CA LYS A 46 11.15 -10.23 -10.90
C LYS A 46 12.41 -11.03 -10.55
N PHE A 47 12.77 -11.05 -9.29
CA PHE A 47 13.83 -11.92 -8.78
C PHE A 47 13.37 -13.39 -8.84
N ASP A 48 13.67 -14.07 -9.95
CA ASP A 48 13.46 -15.51 -10.14
C ASP A 48 14.65 -16.31 -9.58
N GLN A 49 14.95 -16.11 -8.29
CA GLN A 49 16.01 -16.86 -7.62
C GLN A 49 15.50 -18.27 -7.28
N LYS A 50 16.14 -19.29 -7.87
CA LYS A 50 15.81 -20.69 -7.63
C LYS A 50 16.53 -21.20 -6.39
N ALA A 51 15.77 -21.54 -5.35
CA ALA A 51 16.27 -22.24 -4.17
C ALA A 51 15.98 -23.75 -4.28
N THR A 52 16.97 -24.59 -3.94
CA THR A 52 16.81 -26.06 -3.93
C THR A 52 16.94 -26.57 -2.49
N LEU A 53 15.96 -27.36 -2.02
CA LEU A 53 15.95 -28.01 -0.71
C LEU A 53 16.02 -29.52 -0.90
N HIS A 54 17.11 -30.16 -0.48
CA HIS A 54 17.24 -31.61 -0.48
C HIS A 54 16.80 -32.18 0.88
N VAL A 55 15.74 -33.00 0.89
CA VAL A 55 15.21 -33.63 2.11
C VAL A 55 15.62 -35.10 2.15
N ASN A 56 16.32 -35.51 3.21
CA ASN A 56 16.72 -36.90 3.44
C ASN A 56 15.84 -37.51 4.54
N VAL A 57 15.17 -38.63 4.25
CA VAL A 57 14.22 -39.30 5.15
C VAL A 57 14.80 -40.56 5.80
N SER A 58 16.08 -40.89 5.55
CA SER A 58 16.73 -42.09 6.08
C SER A 58 16.96 -42.05 7.60
N SER A 59 16.94 -40.87 8.22
CA SER A 59 17.03 -40.71 9.66
C SER A 59 16.05 -39.64 10.15
N GLY A 60 15.30 -39.95 11.21
CA GLY A 60 14.32 -39.05 11.79
C GLY A 60 14.00 -39.43 13.23
N ARG A 61 13.67 -38.44 14.05
CA ARG A 61 13.21 -38.65 15.43
C ARG A 61 11.72 -38.31 15.50
N ARG A 62 10.96 -39.09 16.26
CA ARG A 62 9.56 -38.78 16.52
C ARG A 62 9.45 -37.40 17.18
N ILE A 63 8.68 -36.50 16.57
CA ILE A 63 8.37 -35.19 17.14
C ILE A 63 7.55 -35.42 18.42
N PRO A 64 7.96 -34.87 19.57
CA PRO A 64 7.21 -34.98 20.82
C PRO A 64 5.78 -34.43 20.69
N LYS A 65 4.82 -35.02 21.39
CA LYS A 65 3.41 -34.54 21.37
C LYS A 65 3.23 -33.13 21.93
N ASN A 66 4.18 -32.68 22.75
CA ASN A 66 4.23 -31.35 23.37
C ASN A 66 5.19 -30.40 22.66
N PHE A 67 5.57 -30.69 21.41
CA PHE A 67 6.45 -29.81 20.63
C PHE A 67 5.83 -28.44 20.39
N PHE A 68 4.50 -28.37 20.33
CA PHE A 68 3.74 -27.12 20.33
C PHE A 68 2.93 -27.00 21.63
N GLY A 69 2.92 -25.79 22.20
CA GLY A 69 2.19 -25.47 23.42
C GLY A 69 1.89 -23.97 23.48
N ILE A 70 1.15 -23.58 24.50
CA ILE A 70 0.82 -22.19 24.79
C ILE A 70 1.44 -21.85 26.14
N PHE A 71 2.06 -20.67 26.21
CA PHE A 71 2.52 -20.08 27.46
C PHE A 71 1.54 -18.96 27.86
N PHE A 72 1.28 -18.83 29.15
CA PHE A 72 0.34 -17.85 29.67
C PHE A 72 0.93 -17.16 30.91
N GLU A 73 0.86 -15.84 30.90
CA GLU A 73 1.08 -14.96 32.04
C GLU A 73 0.00 -13.85 32.02
N GLU A 74 -0.25 -13.22 33.17
CA GLU A 74 -1.09 -12.03 33.21
C GLU A 74 -0.25 -10.81 32.78
N ILE A 75 -0.14 -10.63 31.46
CA ILE A 75 0.50 -9.47 30.82
C ILE A 75 -0.43 -8.89 29.76
N ASN A 76 -0.45 -7.57 29.64
CA ASN A 76 -1.27 -6.86 28.64
C ASN A 76 -2.75 -7.29 28.63
N HIS A 77 -3.34 -7.56 29.80
CA HIS A 77 -4.73 -8.02 29.94
C HIS A 77 -5.03 -9.36 29.25
N ALA A 78 -4.02 -10.22 29.10
CA ALA A 78 -4.20 -11.53 28.49
C ALA A 78 -5.15 -12.45 29.30
N GLY A 79 -5.21 -12.29 30.62
CA GLY A 79 -6.17 -12.98 31.48
C GLY A 79 -7.41 -12.15 31.72
N ALA A 80 -7.36 -11.26 32.70
CA ALA A 80 -8.46 -10.33 32.99
C ALA A 80 -8.58 -9.27 31.89
N GLY A 81 -9.73 -9.25 31.18
CA GLY A 81 -9.92 -8.41 29.98
C GLY A 81 -9.57 -9.11 28.66
N GLY A 82 -9.08 -10.36 28.73
CA GLY A 82 -8.74 -11.20 27.58
C GLY A 82 -9.40 -12.56 27.70
N LEU A 83 -8.63 -13.57 28.14
CA LEU A 83 -9.08 -14.96 28.23
C LEU A 83 -10.22 -15.16 29.24
N TRP A 84 -10.24 -14.40 30.33
CA TRP A 84 -11.33 -14.42 31.29
C TRP A 84 -12.45 -13.50 30.82
N ALA A 85 -13.63 -14.07 30.59
CA ALA A 85 -14.79 -13.38 30.04
C ALA A 85 -15.45 -12.33 30.98
N GLU A 86 -14.80 -11.98 32.10
CA GLU A 86 -15.25 -10.91 32.99
C GLU A 86 -15.13 -9.56 32.29
N LEU A 87 -16.25 -8.84 32.17
CA LEU A 87 -16.31 -7.54 31.48
C LEU A 87 -16.14 -6.36 32.43
N VAL A 88 -16.35 -6.55 33.73
CA VAL A 88 -16.22 -5.49 34.74
C VAL A 88 -14.78 -5.43 35.23
N SER A 89 -14.04 -4.42 34.78
CA SER A 89 -12.70 -4.15 35.30
C SER A 89 -12.76 -3.72 36.77
N ASN A 90 -11.79 -4.19 37.56
CA ASN A 90 -11.65 -3.90 38.99
C ASN A 90 -12.90 -4.23 39.84
N ARG A 91 -13.64 -5.29 39.51
CA ARG A 91 -14.85 -5.73 40.25
C ARG A 91 -14.62 -5.87 41.76
N GLY A 92 -13.42 -6.31 42.16
CA GLY A 92 -13.04 -6.55 43.55
C GLY A 92 -12.39 -5.37 44.28
N PHE A 93 -12.16 -4.23 43.60
CA PHE A 93 -11.38 -3.10 44.13
C PHE A 93 -9.94 -3.47 44.53
N GLU A 94 -9.36 -4.47 43.85
CA GLU A 94 -7.99 -4.94 44.07
C GLU A 94 -6.95 -4.15 43.24
N ALA A 95 -7.38 -3.47 42.18
CA ALA A 95 -6.53 -2.57 41.42
C ALA A 95 -6.51 -1.18 42.06
N GLY A 96 -5.36 -0.79 42.61
CA GLY A 96 -5.16 0.48 43.31
C GLY A 96 -5.03 0.33 44.83
N GLY A 97 -4.82 1.46 45.52
CA GLY A 97 -4.77 1.53 46.99
C GLY A 97 -6.00 2.23 47.54
N ARG A 98 -6.24 2.15 48.87
CA ARG A 98 -7.39 2.82 49.53
C ARG A 98 -7.58 4.29 49.18
N HIS A 99 -6.47 4.99 48.89
CA HIS A 99 -6.44 6.41 48.52
C HIS A 99 -5.65 6.66 47.23
N SER A 100 -5.45 5.63 46.40
CA SER A 100 -4.66 5.75 45.18
C SER A 100 -5.36 5.03 44.03
N PRO A 101 -5.64 5.72 42.90
CA PRO A 101 -6.33 5.12 41.77
C PRO A 101 -5.48 4.01 41.13
N SER A 102 -6.13 3.07 40.44
CA SER A 102 -5.45 2.09 39.60
C SER A 102 -4.71 2.80 38.46
N VAL A 103 -3.44 2.44 38.22
CA VAL A 103 -2.63 2.94 37.10
C VAL A 103 -2.67 1.99 35.89
N ILE A 104 -3.27 0.81 36.06
CA ILE A 104 -3.41 -0.19 35.01
C ILE A 104 -4.71 0.10 34.26
N SER A 105 -4.60 0.80 33.13
CA SER A 105 -5.70 1.00 32.18
C SER A 105 -5.93 -0.27 31.36
N PRO A 106 -7.18 -0.59 30.95
CA PRO A 106 -7.46 -1.63 29.96
C PRO A 106 -6.70 -1.39 28.64
#